data_AF-A0A2U2CK94-F1
#
_entry.id   AF-A0A2U2CK94-F1
#
_cell.length_a   1.000
_cell.length_b   1.000
_cell.length_c   1.000
_cell.angle_alpha   90.00
_cell.angle_beta   90.00
_cell.angle_gamma   90.00
#
_symmetry.space_group_name_H-M   'P 1'
#
loop_
_entity.id
_entity.type
_entity.pdbx_description
1 polymer ?
#
loop_
_entity_poly.entity_id
_entity_poly.type
_entity_poly.pdbx_seq_one_letter_code
_entity_poly.pdbx_strand_id
1 'polypeptide(L)'
;MRVPAEAYAPSSRPYDGLPDVEYPFHDRDIIVTACGRICMQRKKINVSTVLAGQRLGVKEVDNGIWIVSFMQYDLEYIDLEQRTLQTIDNPFGTRLSPMS
;
A
#
# COMPACT_ATOMS: atom_id res chain seq x y z
N MET A 1 33.72 5.14 -21.78
CA MET A 1 32.45 4.97 -21.04
C MET A 1 32.84 4.77 -19.59
N ARG A 2 32.31 5.57 -18.65
CA ARG A 2 32.57 5.34 -17.22
C ARG A 2 31.79 4.13 -16.74
N VAL A 3 32.36 3.34 -15.84
CA VAL A 3 31.65 2.19 -15.25
C VAL A 3 30.92 2.61 -13.97
N PRO A 4 29.83 1.93 -13.56
CA PRO A 4 29.07 2.30 -12.36
C PRO A 4 29.94 2.43 -11.10
N ALA A 5 30.97 1.59 -10.94
CA ALA A 5 31.89 1.64 -9.82
C ALA A 5 32.77 2.91 -9.78
N GLU A 6 32.93 3.61 -10.90
CA GLU A 6 33.63 4.91 -10.96
C GLU A 6 32.70 6.09 -10.64
N ALA A 7 31.38 5.88 -10.70
CA ALA A 7 30.37 6.92 -10.50
C ALA A 7 29.70 6.86 -9.12
N TYR A 8 29.64 5.69 -8.49
CA TYR A 8 28.95 5.47 -7.23
C TYR A 8 29.91 4.98 -6.14
N ALA A 9 29.87 5.64 -4.98
CA ALA A 9 30.52 5.19 -3.75
C ALA A 9 29.46 4.78 -2.72
N PRO A 10 29.76 3.86 -1.79
CA PRO A 10 28.85 3.52 -0.71
C PRO A 10 28.45 4.76 0.08
N SER A 11 27.17 4.85 0.46
CA SER A 11 26.68 5.89 1.35
C SER A 11 27.40 5.79 2.70
N SER A 12 27.86 6.92 3.23
CA SER A 12 28.41 7.01 4.59
C SER A 12 27.34 6.96 5.68
N ARG A 13 26.07 7.16 5.30
CA ARG A 13 24.93 7.12 6.23
C ARG A 13 24.56 5.66 6.48
N PRO A 14 24.56 5.19 7.74
CA PRO A 14 24.07 3.86 8.07
C PRO A 14 22.59 3.74 7.68
N TYR A 15 22.21 2.55 7.21
CA TYR A 15 20.82 2.24 6.89
C TYR A 15 20.18 1.56 8.10
N ASP A 16 19.27 2.27 8.76
CA ASP A 16 18.61 1.81 9.99
C ASP A 16 17.38 0.91 9.72
N GLY A 17 17.10 0.60 8.45
CA GLY A 17 15.91 -0.13 8.03
C GLY A 17 14.73 0.78 7.72
N LEU A 18 13.60 0.16 7.41
CA LEU A 18 12.32 0.85 7.23
C LEU A 18 11.62 0.97 8.59
N PRO A 19 11.00 2.12 8.91
CA PRO A 19 10.19 2.25 10.11
C PRO A 19 8.92 1.40 10.01
N ASP A 20 8.38 1.02 11.16
CA ASP A 20 7.08 0.38 11.23
C ASP A 20 5.98 1.33 10.72
N VAL A 21 5.06 0.80 9.93
CA VAL A 21 3.93 1.56 9.37
C VAL A 21 2.74 1.46 10.31
N GLU A 22 2.21 2.63 10.69
CA GLU A 22 1.00 2.78 11.50
C GLU A 22 -0.07 3.56 10.74
N TYR A 23 -1.34 3.25 11.03
CA TYR A 23 -2.52 3.82 10.38
C TYR A 23 -3.49 4.41 11.41
N PRO A 24 -3.11 5.49 12.13
CA PRO A 24 -3.92 6.03 13.24
C PRO A 24 -5.25 6.67 12.81
N PHE A 25 -5.42 6.97 11.52
CA PHE A 25 -6.63 7.59 10.95
C PHE A 25 -7.53 6.59 10.23
N HIS A 26 -7.17 5.30 10.27
CA HIS A 26 -7.94 4.20 9.70
C HIS A 26 -8.66 3.46 10.82
N ASP A 27 -9.76 2.79 10.46
CA ASP A 27 -10.54 2.05 11.47
C ASP A 27 -9.81 0.80 11.94
N ARG A 28 -8.95 0.24 11.10
CA ARG A 28 -8.08 -0.90 11.41
C ARG A 28 -6.95 -1.02 10.40
N ASP A 29 -5.93 -1.76 10.78
CA ASP A 29 -4.88 -2.24 9.91
C ASP A 29 -4.98 -3.75 9.69
N ILE A 30 -4.62 -4.22 8.49
CA ILE A 30 -4.70 -5.62 8.10
C ILE A 30 -3.41 -6.02 7.37
N ILE A 31 -2.85 -7.17 7.74
CA ILE A 31 -1.69 -7.75 7.06
C ILE A 31 -2.14 -8.51 5.81
N VAL A 32 -1.48 -8.24 4.69
CA VAL A 32 -1.68 -9.00 3.45
C VAL A 32 -1.03 -10.38 3.58
N THR A 33 -1.82 -11.42 3.31
CA THR A 33 -1.32 -12.80 3.30
C THR A 33 -0.35 -13.05 2.15
N ALA A 34 0.43 -14.13 2.22
CA ALA A 34 1.43 -14.50 1.21
C ALA A 34 0.88 -14.62 -0.22
N CYS A 35 -0.41 -14.92 -0.38
CA CYS A 35 -1.07 -14.99 -1.69
C CYS A 35 -1.68 -13.67 -2.17
N GLY A 36 -1.35 -12.54 -1.52
CA GLY A 36 -1.81 -11.21 -1.93
C GLY A 36 -3.26 -10.91 -1.57
N ARG A 37 -3.78 -11.57 -0.53
CA ARG A 37 -5.19 -11.41 -0.08
C ARG A 37 -5.26 -10.82 1.32
N ILE A 38 -6.31 -10.06 1.57
CA ILE A 38 -6.72 -9.65 2.91
C ILE A 38 -8.01 -10.37 3.31
N CYS A 39 -8.16 -10.62 4.61
CA CYS A 39 -9.34 -11.23 5.19
C CYS A 39 -10.09 -10.17 5.99
N MET A 40 -11.32 -9.84 5.58
CA MET A 40 -12.15 -8.86 6.26
C MET A 40 -13.60 -9.33 6.29
N GLN A 41 -14.26 -9.24 7.45
CA GLN A 41 -15.66 -9.66 7.63
C GLN A 41 -15.97 -11.06 7.06
N ARG A 42 -15.07 -12.04 7.29
CA ARG A 42 -15.15 -13.42 6.74
C ARG A 42 -15.12 -13.52 5.21
N LYS A 43 -14.75 -12.44 4.51
CA LYS A 43 -14.52 -12.40 3.07
C LYS A 43 -13.03 -12.35 2.78
N LYS A 44 -12.62 -12.99 1.69
CA LYS A 44 -11.25 -12.95 1.16
C LYS A 44 -11.25 -12.02 -0.04
N ILE A 45 -10.47 -10.95 0.03
CA ILE A 45 -10.36 -9.94 -1.02
C ILE A 45 -8.95 -10.04 -1.60
N ASN A 46 -8.84 -10.16 -2.92
CA ASN A 46 -7.54 -10.08 -3.60
C ASN A 46 -7.11 -8.62 -3.61
N VAL A 47 -5.86 -8.34 -3.27
CA VAL A 47 -5.26 -6.99 -3.34
C VAL A 47 -4.10 -7.08 -4.33
N SER A 48 -2.93 -7.49 -3.87
CA SER A 48 -1.77 -7.76 -4.72
C SER A 48 -0.76 -8.59 -3.96
N THR A 49 -0.08 -9.50 -4.66
CA THR A 49 1.03 -10.29 -4.09
C THR A 49 2.25 -9.44 -3.77
N VAL A 50 2.42 -8.28 -4.41
CA VAL A 50 3.52 -7.33 -4.16
C VAL A 50 3.46 -6.79 -2.72
N LEU A 51 2.26 -6.72 -2.14
CA LEU A 51 2.04 -6.23 -0.78
C LEU A 51 2.08 -7.35 0.27
N ALA A 52 2.44 -8.59 -0.09
CA ALA A 52 2.48 -9.70 0.85
C ALA A 52 3.36 -9.38 2.07
N GLY A 53 2.83 -9.63 3.27
CA GLY A 53 3.48 -9.33 4.55
C GLY A 53 3.42 -7.86 4.98
N GLN A 54 2.91 -6.95 4.15
CA GLN A 54 2.75 -5.54 4.50
C GLN A 54 1.45 -5.29 5.27
N ARG A 55 1.46 -4.28 6.15
CA ARG A 55 0.26 -3.75 6.82
C ARG A 55 -0.40 -2.72 5.90
N LEU A 56 -1.70 -2.85 5.70
CA LEU A 56 -2.55 -1.89 5.00
C LEU A 56 -3.52 -1.26 5.99
N GLY A 57 -3.73 0.04 5.88
CA GLY A 57 -4.81 0.73 6.59
C GLY A 57 -6.11 0.52 5.82
N VAL A 58 -7.21 0.22 6.53
CA VAL A 58 -8.54 0.16 5.92
C VAL A 58 -9.53 0.99 6.71
N LYS A 59 -10.34 1.75 5.98
CA LYS A 59 -11.33 2.66 6.56
C LYS A 59 -12.66 2.54 5.83
N GLU A 60 -13.76 2.46 6.55
CA GLU A 60 -15.11 2.51 6.00
C GLU A 60 -15.41 3.95 5.59
N VAL A 61 -15.71 4.14 4.31
CA VAL A 61 -16.03 5.47 3.74
C VAL A 61 -17.52 5.61 3.44
N ASP A 62 -18.19 4.48 3.23
CA ASP A 62 -19.64 4.38 3.07
C ASP A 62 -20.09 2.96 3.47
N ASN A 63 -21.39 2.73 3.61
CA ASN A 63 -21.95 1.45 4.06
C ASN A 63 -21.47 0.27 3.19
N GLY A 64 -20.56 -0.55 3.72
CA GLY A 64 -20.00 -1.69 2.99
C GLY A 64 -18.91 -1.33 1.98
N ILE A 65 -18.54 -0.06 1.85
CA ILE A 65 -17.47 0.44 0.97
C ILE A 65 -16.28 0.87 1.83
N TRP A 66 -15.12 0.28 1.55
CA TRP A 66 -13.91 0.46 2.34
C TRP A 66 -12.79 1.00 1.45
N ILE A 67 -12.06 2.00 1.92
CA ILE A 67 -10.82 2.42 1.26
C ILE A 67 -9.63 1.67 1.86
N VAL A 68 -8.72 1.22 1.00
CA VAL A 68 -7.47 0.58 1.38
C VAL A 68 -6.33 1.54 1.11
N SER A 69 -5.47 1.75 2.11
CA SER A 69 -4.31 2.62 1.99
C SER A 69 -3.02 1.86 2.32
N PHE A 70 -1.97 2.16 1.58
CA PHE A 70 -0.60 1.76 1.90
C PHE A 70 0.25 3.00 2.13
N MET A 71 0.83 3.11 3.32
CA MET A 71 1.51 4.31 3.79
C MET A 71 0.60 5.55 3.70
N GLN A 72 0.94 6.49 2.82
CA GLN A 72 0.25 7.77 2.64
C GLN A 72 -0.65 7.78 1.40
N TYR A 73 -0.79 6.63 0.74
CA TYR A 73 -1.47 6.49 -0.54
C TYR A 73 -2.70 5.62 -0.41
N ASP A 74 -3.81 6.13 -0.92
CA ASP A 74 -5.02 5.36 -1.08
C ASP A 74 -4.90 4.54 -2.36
N LEU A 75 -5.04 3.23 -2.26
CA LEU A 75 -4.86 2.32 -3.38
C LEU A 75 -6.18 2.12 -4.11
N GLU A 76 -7.17 1.60 -3.39
CA GLU A 76 -8.38 1.01 -3.97
C GLU A 76 -9.57 1.12 -3.01
N TYR A 77 -10.77 1.13 -3.58
CA TYR A 77 -12.01 0.88 -2.83
C TYR A 77 -12.36 -0.60 -2.90
N ILE A 78 -12.80 -1.15 -1.77
CA ILE A 78 -13.39 -2.49 -1.64
C ILE A 78 -14.88 -2.31 -1.42
N ASP A 79 -15.68 -2.82 -2.35
CA ASP A 79 -17.07 -3.14 -2.09
C ASP A 79 -17.14 -4.53 -1.45
N LEU A 80 -17.57 -4.60 -0.19
CA LEU A 80 -17.66 -5.88 0.51
C LEU A 80 -18.81 -6.76 0.03
N GLU A 81 -19.91 -6.19 -0.45
CA GLU A 81 -21.03 -6.95 -0.98
C GLU A 81 -20.59 -7.69 -2.25
N GLN A 82 -19.99 -6.96 -3.17
CA GLN A 82 -19.55 -7.45 -4.48
C GLN A 82 -18.20 -8.17 -4.44
N ARG A 83 -17.40 -7.98 -3.37
CA ARG A 83 -16.00 -8.43 -3.26
C ARG A 83 -15.13 -7.93 -4.42
N THR A 84 -15.47 -6.78 -4.99
CA THR A 84 -14.76 -6.17 -6.09
C THR A 84 -13.88 -5.04 -5.58
N LEU A 85 -12.72 -4.90 -6.21
CA LEU A 85 -11.89 -3.73 -6.08
C LEU A 85 -12.27 -2.74 -7.17
N GLN A 86 -12.43 -1.48 -6.79
CA GLN A 86 -12.49 -0.38 -7.73
C GLN A 86 -11.22 0.44 -7.57
N THR A 87 -10.49 0.58 -8.67
CA THR A 87 -9.29 1.41 -8.72
C THR A 87 -9.65 2.86 -8.47
N ILE A 88 -8.83 3.54 -7.67
CA ILE A 88 -8.92 4.98 -7.51
C ILE A 88 -8.34 5.63 -8.77
N ASP A 89 -8.99 6.68 -9.28
CA ASP A 89 -8.58 7.36 -10.52
C ASP A 89 -7.11 7.80 -10.49
N ASN A 90 -6.59 8.18 -9.32
CA ASN A 90 -5.18 8.46 -9.10
C ASN A 90 -4.75 8.14 -7.66
N PRO A 91 -4.12 6.98 -7.41
CA PRO A 91 -3.70 6.58 -6.06
C PRO A 91 -2.60 7.47 -5.46
N PHE A 92 -1.94 8.29 -6.28
CA PHE A 92 -0.86 9.18 -5.85
C PHE A 92 -1.23 10.68 -5.81
N GLY A 93 -2.45 11.03 -6.24
CA GLY A 93 -2.93 12.40 -6.33
C GLY A 93 -1.98 13.33 -7.12
N THR A 94 -2.00 14.64 -6.80
CA THR A 94 -1.11 15.65 -7.38
C THR A 94 0.30 15.63 -6.76
N ARG A 95 0.60 14.71 -5.84
CA ARG A 95 1.86 14.70 -5.07
C ARG A 95 3.06 14.15 -5.83
N LEU A 96 2.85 13.55 -7.00
CA LEU A 96 3.94 13.10 -7.85
C LEU A 96 4.35 14.22 -8.80
N SER A 97 5.60 14.68 -8.65
CA SER A 97 6.29 15.36 -9.75
C SER A 97 6.41 14.41 -10.95
N PRO A 98 6.27 14.90 -12.19
CA PRO A 98 6.48 14.07 -13.37
C PRO A 98 7.87 13.43 -13.29
N MET A 99 7.95 12.12 -13.51
CA MET A 99 9.24 11.46 -13.69
C MET A 99 9.93 12.14 -14.87
N SER A 100 11.03 12.84 -14.59
CA SER A 100 11.89 13.48 -15.58
C SER A 100 12.88 12.49 -16.15
#